data_AF-A0A6M0BMH5-F1
#
_entry.id   AF-A0A6M0BMH5-F1
#
_cell.length_a   1.000
_cell.length_b   1.000
_cell.length_c   1.000
_cell.angle_alpha   90.00
_cell.angle_beta   90.00
_cell.angle_gamma   90.00
#
_symmetry.space_group_name_H-M   'P 1'
#
loop_
_entity.id
_entity.type
_entity.pdbx_description
1 polymer ?
#
loop_
_entity_poly.entity_id
_entity_poly.type
_entity_poly.pdbx_seq_one_letter_code
_entity_poly.pdbx_strand_id
1 'polypeptide(L)'
;MIKRFLTKDMLDFDAPDQVKEVIQPQGRPPETDPTLGIRPELSIEVNQKPGTPRHRLVTIGDSLSHGVQSGAIFNTDLSYPMMIAQEMGWEKHLRRPSQYGKFGGLPLNMEYVVRHLERQFGDQINWWELGSALFSIREFMDDIEDYWERGPGWQGGVGSTVAMEKGINHNLAIYGWNLKDIISKDADTLRKEIQAPTDHLLRQIVEKASEHAGLRVLDSARDSQGKALTPV
;
A
#
# COMPACT_ATOMS: atom_id res chain seq x y z
N MET A 1 30.35 28.67 -30.89
CA MET A 1 29.14 28.46 -30.07
C MET A 1 28.09 29.48 -30.52
N ILE A 2 27.00 29.04 -31.17
CA ILE A 2 25.97 29.93 -31.71
C ILE A 2 25.07 30.37 -30.55
N LYS A 3 25.08 31.66 -30.18
CA LYS A 3 24.11 32.22 -29.24
C LYS A 3 22.73 32.21 -29.92
N ARG A 4 21.83 31.33 -29.48
CA ARG A 4 20.40 31.41 -29.85
C ARG A 4 19.76 32.50 -29.01
N PHE A 5 19.09 33.44 -29.66
CA PHE A 5 18.31 34.49 -29.00
C PHE A 5 16.88 34.01 -28.77
N LEU A 6 16.22 34.51 -27.72
CA LEU A 6 14.78 34.32 -27.52
C LEU A 6 14.02 34.95 -28.68
N THR A 7 13.15 34.20 -29.34
CA THR A 7 12.20 34.78 -30.30
C THR A 7 10.91 35.16 -29.58
N LYS A 8 10.15 36.12 -30.13
CA LYS A 8 8.88 36.58 -29.53
C LYS A 8 7.88 35.44 -29.36
N ASP A 9 7.96 34.44 -30.23
CA ASP A 9 7.13 33.24 -30.25
C ASP A 9 7.44 32.26 -29.10
N MET A 10 8.57 32.46 -28.40
CA MET A 10 8.95 31.67 -27.20
C MET A 10 8.49 32.30 -25.89
N LEU A 11 7.92 33.51 -25.93
CA LEU A 11 7.46 34.24 -24.76
C LEU A 11 5.94 34.33 -24.78
N ASP A 12 5.29 33.87 -23.71
CA ASP A 12 3.89 34.21 -23.46
C ASP A 12 3.79 35.72 -23.19
N PHE A 13 2.87 36.39 -23.88
CA PHE A 13 2.72 37.85 -23.84
C PHE A 13 2.37 38.32 -22.42
N ASP A 14 1.65 37.49 -21.66
CA ASP A 14 1.17 37.78 -20.30
C ASP A 14 2.11 37.27 -19.18
N ALA A 15 3.28 36.73 -19.52
CA ALA A 15 4.26 36.36 -18.50
C ALA A 15 4.71 37.61 -17.70
N PRO A 16 4.79 37.55 -16.36
CA PRO A 16 5.33 38.64 -15.55
C PRO A 16 6.75 39.04 -15.99
N ASP A 17 7.11 40.31 -15.86
CA ASP A 17 8.42 40.82 -16.33
C ASP A 17 9.61 40.07 -15.70
N GLN A 18 9.47 39.69 -14.42
CA GLN A 18 10.46 38.88 -13.69
C GLN A 18 10.72 37.52 -14.35
N VAL A 19 9.70 36.93 -14.98
CA VAL A 19 9.80 35.65 -15.70
C VAL A 19 10.46 35.89 -17.07
N LYS A 20 10.08 36.96 -17.77
CA LYS A 20 10.67 37.35 -19.07
C LYS A 20 12.17 37.64 -18.97
N GLU A 21 12.65 38.13 -17.82
CA GLU A 21 14.07 38.42 -17.56
C GLU A 21 14.95 37.18 -17.35
N VAL A 22 14.38 36.05 -16.90
CA VAL A 22 15.15 34.85 -16.51
C VAL A 22 15.00 33.66 -17.47
N ILE A 23 14.03 33.68 -18.38
CA ILE A 23 13.84 32.63 -19.38
C ILE A 23 15.06 32.55 -20.30
N GLN A 24 15.48 31.34 -20.64
CA GLN A 24 16.53 31.08 -21.63
C GLN A 24 16.00 30.13 -22.70
N PRO A 25 16.46 30.25 -23.96
CA PRO A 25 15.98 29.40 -25.06
C PRO A 25 16.54 27.97 -25.01
N GLN A 26 17.43 27.69 -24.06
CA GLN A 26 17.93 26.35 -23.78
C GLN A 26 17.31 25.88 -22.47
N GLY A 27 16.82 24.63 -22.43
CA GLY A 27 16.41 24.01 -21.17
C GLY A 27 17.57 24.00 -20.19
N ARG A 28 17.27 24.07 -18.89
CA ARG A 28 18.30 23.93 -17.84
C ARG A 28 19.10 22.65 -18.13
N PRO A 29 20.44 22.69 -18.20
CA PRO A 29 21.21 21.47 -18.34
C PRO A 29 20.83 20.52 -17.20
N PRO A 30 20.73 19.20 -17.45
CA PRO A 30 20.47 18.24 -16.38
C PRO A 30 21.52 18.44 -15.30
N GLU A 31 21.08 18.80 -14.10
CA GLU A 31 22.00 18.93 -12.99
C GLU A 31 22.22 17.55 -12.39
N THR A 32 23.45 17.07 -12.50
CA THR A 32 23.90 15.78 -11.96
C THR A 32 24.50 15.96 -10.57
N ASP A 33 23.95 16.88 -9.78
CA ASP A 33 24.36 17.07 -8.39
C ASP A 33 23.41 16.24 -7.48
N PRO A 34 23.91 15.18 -6.84
CA PRO A 34 23.12 14.33 -5.95
C PRO A 34 22.63 15.06 -4.68
N THR A 35 23.05 16.31 -4.46
CA THR A 35 22.72 17.12 -3.28
C THR A 35 21.79 18.29 -3.55
N LEU A 36 21.28 18.44 -4.78
CA LEU A 36 20.36 19.52 -5.13
C LEU A 36 19.11 19.57 -4.24
N GLY A 37 18.95 20.69 -3.53
CA GLY A 37 17.85 20.92 -2.58
C GLY A 37 18.16 20.50 -1.13
N ILE A 38 19.33 19.92 -0.87
CA ILE A 38 19.79 19.54 0.47
C ILE A 38 20.76 20.62 0.96
N ARG A 39 20.54 21.16 2.15
CA ARG A 39 21.53 22.03 2.80
C ARG A 39 22.83 21.23 2.97
N PRO A 40 24.03 21.75 2.67
CA PRO A 40 25.29 21.01 2.82
C PRO A 40 25.50 20.46 4.25
N GLU A 41 25.00 21.14 5.27
CA GLU A 41 24.98 20.65 6.65
C GLU A 41 24.04 19.46 6.91
N LEU A 42 23.09 19.23 6.00
CA LEU A 42 22.16 18.10 5.93
C LEU A 42 22.52 17.13 4.80
N SER A 43 23.59 17.38 4.04
CA SER A 43 24.09 16.41 3.07
C SER A 43 24.64 15.25 3.88
N ILE A 44 23.74 14.30 4.17
CA ILE A 44 24.07 12.94 4.53
C ILE A 44 25.12 12.57 3.49
N GLU A 45 26.36 12.38 3.94
CA GLU A 45 27.42 11.85 3.10
C GLU A 45 26.80 10.68 2.33
N VAL A 46 26.58 10.86 1.03
CA VAL A 46 25.94 9.88 0.12
C VAL A 46 26.75 8.56 0.07
N ASN A 47 27.86 8.50 0.80
CA ASN A 47 28.78 7.39 0.97
C ASN A 47 28.75 6.73 2.36
N GLN A 48 27.85 7.09 3.28
CA GLN A 48 27.70 6.29 4.50
C GLN A 48 27.01 4.97 4.13
N LYS A 49 27.77 3.89 4.25
CA LYS A 49 27.32 2.51 4.07
C LYS A 49 25.91 2.30 4.67
N PRO A 50 25.02 1.55 4.01
CA PRO A 50 23.76 1.15 4.61
C PRO A 50 24.06 0.49 5.96
N GLY A 51 23.63 1.16 7.02
CA GLY A 51 23.89 0.82 8.42
C GLY A 51 22.63 1.08 9.23
N THR A 52 22.58 0.56 10.45
CA THR A 52 21.37 0.73 11.28
C THR A 52 21.13 2.23 11.55
N PRO A 53 19.97 2.79 11.17
CA PRO A 53 19.69 4.20 11.36
C PRO A 53 19.63 4.54 12.86
N ARG A 54 20.06 5.75 13.22
CA ARG A 54 20.00 6.25 14.61
C ARG A 54 18.58 6.22 15.18
N HIS A 55 17.59 6.49 14.32
CA HIS A 55 16.18 6.50 14.66
C HIS A 55 15.43 5.46 13.83
N ARG A 56 14.46 4.80 14.45
CA ARG A 56 13.59 3.82 13.78
C ARG A 56 12.58 4.57 12.92
N LEU A 57 12.26 3.99 11.76
CA LEU A 57 11.14 4.45 10.94
C LEU A 57 9.84 3.93 11.56
N VAL A 58 8.86 4.83 11.71
CA VAL A 58 7.47 4.49 12.03
C VAL A 58 6.60 5.19 11.00
N THR A 59 5.63 4.47 10.46
CA THR A 59 4.72 4.99 9.44
C THR A 59 3.31 4.96 9.95
N ILE A 60 2.63 6.10 9.83
CA ILE A 60 1.21 6.27 10.08
C ILE A 60 0.62 6.81 8.78
N GLY A 61 -0.54 6.32 8.39
CA GLY A 61 -1.21 6.79 7.18
C GLY A 61 -2.38 5.89 6.80
N ASP A 62 -2.69 5.94 5.51
CA ASP A 62 -3.87 5.33 4.92
C ASP A 62 -3.50 4.14 4.01
N SER A 63 -4.29 3.91 2.96
CA SER A 63 -4.09 2.88 1.95
C SER A 63 -2.71 2.88 1.32
N LEU A 64 -2.14 4.06 1.02
CA LEU A 64 -0.85 4.13 0.32
C LEU A 64 0.29 3.69 1.24
N SER A 65 0.25 4.14 2.50
CA SER A 65 1.20 3.72 3.53
C SER A 65 1.05 2.24 3.84
N HIS A 66 -0.18 1.71 3.85
CA HIS A 66 -0.42 0.29 4.10
C HIS A 66 0.21 -0.56 2.97
N GLY A 67 0.10 -0.12 1.72
CA GLY A 67 0.64 -0.81 0.55
C GLY A 67 -0.43 -1.28 -0.43
N VAL A 68 -1.51 -0.51 -0.60
CA VAL A 68 -2.56 -0.82 -1.58
C VAL A 68 -2.00 -0.69 -3.01
N GLN A 69 -2.18 -1.75 -3.79
CA GLN A 69 -1.77 -1.89 -5.18
C GLN A 69 -2.88 -2.60 -5.95
N SER A 70 -3.18 -2.15 -7.18
CA SER A 70 -4.21 -2.76 -8.03
C SER A 70 -5.57 -2.95 -7.33
N GLY A 71 -5.94 -2.04 -6.41
CA GLY A 71 -7.19 -2.08 -5.66
C GLY A 71 -7.17 -2.88 -4.34
N ALA A 72 -6.05 -3.52 -3.99
CA ALA A 72 -5.94 -4.33 -2.78
C ALA A 72 -4.64 -4.11 -1.98
N ILE A 73 -4.70 -4.29 -0.66
CA ILE A 73 -3.51 -4.51 0.17
C ILE A 73 -2.98 -5.92 -0.10
N PHE A 74 -1.77 -6.00 -0.67
CA PHE A 74 -1.21 -7.26 -1.14
C PHE A 74 0.29 -7.39 -0.84
N ASN A 75 1.11 -6.64 -1.56
CA ASN A 75 2.56 -6.74 -1.44
C ASN A 75 3.11 -5.60 -0.59
N THR A 76 3.04 -5.74 0.73
CA THR A 76 3.54 -4.73 1.68
C THR A 76 5.06 -4.58 1.63
N ASP A 77 5.77 -5.53 1.00
CA ASP A 77 7.20 -5.46 0.73
C ASP A 77 7.53 -4.44 -0.39
N LEU A 78 6.52 -3.97 -1.11
CA LEU A 78 6.63 -2.91 -2.11
C LEU A 78 5.95 -1.61 -1.67
N SER A 79 5.56 -1.49 -0.40
CA SER A 79 5.03 -0.24 0.14
C SER A 79 6.12 0.83 0.23
N TYR A 80 5.77 2.11 0.08
CA TYR A 80 6.78 3.18 0.17
C TYR A 80 7.56 3.21 1.51
N PRO A 81 6.98 2.85 2.68
CA PRO A 81 7.75 2.72 3.91
C PRO A 81 8.83 1.65 3.83
N MET A 82 8.55 0.56 3.11
CA MET A 82 9.51 -0.50 2.86
C MET A 82 10.67 0.01 1.99
N MET A 83 10.36 0.75 0.93
CA MET A 83 11.37 1.38 0.07
C MET A 83 12.25 2.36 0.86
N ILE A 84 11.65 3.21 1.70
CA ILE A 84 12.42 4.12 2.58
C ILE A 84 13.32 3.31 3.54
N ALA A 85 12.79 2.27 4.18
CA ALA A 85 13.58 1.45 5.08
C ALA A 85 14.72 0.69 4.36
N GLN A 86 14.54 0.30 3.11
CA GLN A 86 15.60 -0.26 2.26
C GLN A 86 16.71 0.76 2.02
N GLU A 87 16.38 1.98 1.62
CA GLU A 87 17.37 3.05 1.45
C GLU A 87 18.10 3.40 2.76
N MET A 88 17.42 3.24 3.91
CA MET A 88 18.02 3.40 5.23
C MET A 88 18.87 2.20 5.70
N GLY A 89 18.93 1.09 4.95
CA GLY A 89 19.59 -0.15 5.39
C GLY A 89 18.89 -0.83 6.58
N TRP A 90 17.61 -0.56 6.79
CA TRP A 90 16.80 -1.03 7.93
C TRP A 90 15.66 -1.97 7.54
N GLU A 91 15.63 -2.41 6.28
CA GLU A 91 14.57 -3.24 5.71
C GLU A 91 14.23 -4.49 6.53
N LYS A 92 15.25 -5.18 7.03
CA LYS A 92 15.13 -6.44 7.78
C LYS A 92 14.51 -6.26 9.17
N HIS A 93 14.38 -5.02 9.62
CA HIS A 93 13.85 -4.66 10.93
C HIS A 93 12.49 -3.94 10.83
N LEU A 94 12.08 -3.50 9.64
CA LEU A 94 10.79 -2.85 9.44
C LEU A 94 9.65 -3.87 9.54
N ARG A 95 9.11 -4.04 10.76
CA ARG A 95 7.86 -4.74 11.01
C ARG A 95 6.70 -4.05 10.32
N ARG A 96 5.92 -4.82 9.58
CA ARG A 96 4.76 -4.39 8.80
C ARG A 96 3.78 -5.54 8.78
N PRO A 97 2.48 -5.30 8.57
CA PRO A 97 1.57 -6.39 8.29
C PRO A 97 2.06 -7.12 7.02
N SER A 98 2.26 -8.43 7.12
CA SER A 98 2.78 -9.28 6.05
C SER A 98 1.79 -10.43 5.76
N GLN A 99 2.09 -11.26 4.76
CA GLN A 99 1.32 -12.46 4.42
C GLN A 99 -0.11 -12.21 3.87
N TYR A 100 -0.30 -11.18 3.04
CA TYR A 100 -1.54 -11.03 2.23
C TYR A 100 -1.50 -11.85 0.93
N GLY A 101 -0.44 -12.64 0.71
CA GLY A 101 0.01 -13.16 -0.57
C GLY A 101 -0.88 -14.18 -1.30
N LYS A 102 -1.88 -14.77 -0.64
CA LYS A 102 -2.82 -15.70 -1.29
C LYS A 102 -4.02 -14.93 -1.84
N PHE A 103 -4.42 -15.28 -3.07
CA PHE A 103 -5.54 -14.67 -3.80
C PHE A 103 -5.49 -13.14 -3.99
N GLY A 104 -4.31 -12.54 -3.98
CA GLY A 104 -4.14 -11.14 -4.37
C GLY A 104 -4.43 -10.12 -3.28
N GLY A 105 -4.77 -10.51 -2.05
CA GLY A 105 -4.94 -9.58 -0.94
C GLY A 105 -6.39 -9.15 -0.68
N LEU A 106 -6.57 -8.00 -0.01
CA LEU A 106 -7.88 -7.46 0.41
C LEU A 106 -8.14 -6.06 -0.15
N PRO A 107 -9.37 -5.67 -0.51
CA PRO A 107 -10.56 -6.51 -0.62
C PRO A 107 -10.59 -7.35 -1.91
N LEU A 108 -10.06 -6.81 -3.01
CA LEU A 108 -10.03 -7.47 -4.31
C LEU A 108 -8.92 -6.86 -5.17
N ASN A 109 -8.05 -7.69 -5.71
CA ASN A 109 -6.95 -7.24 -6.57
C ASN A 109 -7.31 -7.39 -8.04
N MET A 110 -7.45 -6.27 -8.73
CA MET A 110 -7.84 -6.23 -10.14
C MET A 110 -6.83 -6.93 -11.05
N GLU A 111 -5.53 -6.88 -10.73
CA GLU A 111 -4.52 -7.60 -11.49
C GLU A 111 -4.73 -9.11 -11.40
N TYR A 112 -5.09 -9.61 -10.22
CA TYR A 112 -5.38 -11.03 -10.03
C TYR A 112 -6.66 -11.45 -10.78
N VAL A 113 -7.70 -10.63 -10.78
CA VAL A 113 -8.92 -10.87 -11.57
C VAL A 113 -8.58 -10.95 -13.06
N VAL A 114 -7.82 -9.97 -13.58
CA VAL A 114 -7.42 -9.94 -14.99
C VAL A 114 -6.53 -11.14 -15.34
N ARG A 115 -5.56 -11.49 -14.49
CA ARG A 115 -4.70 -12.66 -14.70
C ARG A 115 -5.47 -13.98 -14.60
N HIS A 116 -6.50 -14.06 -13.78
CA HIS A 116 -7.39 -15.22 -13.71
C HIS A 116 -8.16 -15.40 -15.01
N LEU A 117 -8.76 -14.32 -15.51
CA LEU A 117 -9.43 -14.29 -16.81
C LEU A 117 -8.47 -14.64 -17.97
N GLU A 118 -7.29 -14.03 -17.99
CA GLU A 118 -6.25 -14.27 -19.00
C GLU A 118 -5.83 -15.75 -19.04
N ARG A 119 -5.67 -16.40 -17.88
CA ARG A 119 -5.36 -17.84 -17.81
C ARG A 119 -6.47 -18.73 -18.34
N GLN A 120 -7.73 -18.32 -18.23
CA GLN A 120 -8.87 -19.14 -18.64
C GLN A 120 -9.33 -18.89 -20.08
N PHE A 121 -9.28 -17.63 -20.54
CA PHE A 121 -9.84 -17.20 -21.81
C PHE A 121 -8.78 -16.62 -22.78
N GLY A 122 -7.53 -16.42 -22.33
CA GLY A 122 -6.46 -15.81 -23.12
C GLY A 122 -6.50 -14.28 -23.12
N ASP A 123 -5.79 -13.66 -24.06
CA ASP A 123 -5.56 -12.21 -24.10
C ASP A 123 -6.82 -11.38 -24.44
N GLN A 124 -7.89 -12.03 -24.94
CA GLN A 124 -9.14 -11.38 -25.33
C GLN A 124 -10.33 -12.28 -25.02
N ILE A 125 -11.41 -11.68 -24.49
CA ILE A 125 -12.70 -12.36 -24.28
C ILE A 125 -13.61 -12.02 -25.45
N ASN A 126 -14.06 -13.03 -26.18
CA ASN A 126 -15.02 -12.83 -27.26
C ASN A 126 -16.49 -12.82 -26.75
N TRP A 127 -17.42 -12.37 -27.60
CA TRP A 127 -18.83 -12.17 -27.19
C TRP A 127 -19.51 -13.44 -26.65
N TRP A 128 -19.09 -14.62 -27.12
CA TRP A 128 -19.65 -15.91 -26.68
C TRP A 128 -19.06 -16.36 -25.34
N GLU A 129 -17.82 -15.98 -25.03
CA GLU A 129 -17.15 -16.26 -23.76
C GLU A 129 -17.56 -15.29 -22.65
N LEU A 130 -18.15 -14.13 -22.99
CA LEU A 130 -18.49 -13.09 -22.01
C LEU A 130 -19.33 -13.61 -20.83
N GLY A 131 -20.32 -14.47 -21.10
CA GLY A 131 -21.13 -15.08 -20.06
C GLY A 131 -20.29 -15.94 -19.10
N SER A 132 -19.51 -16.86 -19.66
CA SER A 132 -18.61 -17.74 -18.90
C SER A 132 -17.54 -16.95 -18.13
N ALA A 133 -17.01 -15.87 -18.70
CA ALA A 133 -16.05 -15.00 -18.06
C ALA A 133 -16.65 -14.32 -16.81
N LEU A 134 -17.89 -13.83 -16.89
CA LEU A 134 -18.58 -13.26 -15.74
C LEU A 134 -18.83 -14.29 -14.62
N PHE A 135 -19.20 -15.52 -14.97
CA PHE A 135 -19.32 -16.61 -13.99
C PHE A 135 -17.97 -16.98 -13.37
N SER A 136 -16.89 -17.01 -14.16
CA SER A 136 -15.54 -17.29 -13.67
C SER A 136 -15.03 -16.20 -12.70
N ILE A 137 -15.35 -14.92 -12.95
CA ILE A 137 -15.07 -13.83 -11.99
C ILE A 137 -15.85 -14.04 -10.70
N ARG A 138 -17.14 -14.40 -10.79
CA ARG A 138 -18.01 -14.65 -9.65
C ARG A 138 -17.45 -15.78 -8.78
N GLU A 139 -17.09 -16.91 -9.37
CA GLU A 139 -16.47 -18.04 -8.66
C GLU A 139 -15.14 -17.63 -8.01
N PHE A 140 -14.31 -16.87 -8.73
CA PHE A 140 -13.04 -16.38 -8.18
C PHE A 140 -13.22 -15.42 -6.99
N MET A 141 -14.26 -14.57 -7.03
CA MET A 141 -14.61 -13.69 -5.92
C MET A 141 -15.14 -14.47 -4.72
N ASP A 142 -15.88 -15.54 -4.94
CA ASP A 142 -16.33 -16.50 -3.91
C ASP A 142 -15.13 -17.16 -3.20
N ASP A 143 -14.15 -17.64 -3.96
CA ASP A 143 -12.92 -18.23 -3.42
C ASP A 143 -12.12 -17.22 -2.57
N ILE A 144 -12.10 -15.94 -2.98
CA ILE A 144 -11.46 -14.86 -2.22
C ILE A 144 -12.20 -14.64 -0.90
N GLU A 145 -13.53 -14.51 -0.94
CA GLU A 145 -14.37 -14.34 0.25
C GLU A 145 -14.13 -15.48 1.24
N ASP A 146 -14.26 -16.73 0.78
CA ASP A 146 -14.05 -17.91 1.60
C ASP A 146 -12.65 -17.95 2.20
N TYR A 147 -11.61 -17.63 1.42
CA TYR A 147 -10.23 -17.61 1.91
C TYR A 147 -10.03 -16.63 3.08
N TRP A 148 -10.64 -15.44 2.99
CA TRP A 148 -10.44 -14.36 3.95
C TRP A 148 -11.39 -14.41 5.15
N GLU A 149 -12.61 -14.90 4.97
CA GLU A 149 -13.64 -14.96 6.01
C GLU A 149 -13.65 -16.29 6.78
N ARG A 150 -13.33 -17.40 6.10
CA ARG A 150 -13.52 -18.78 6.63
C ARG A 150 -12.26 -19.63 6.51
N GLY A 151 -11.32 -19.23 5.66
CA GLY A 151 -10.16 -20.02 5.26
C GLY A 151 -8.84 -19.58 5.90
N PRO A 152 -7.70 -20.00 5.32
CA PRO A 152 -6.38 -19.77 5.93
C PRO A 152 -5.94 -18.31 6.03
N GLY A 153 -6.61 -17.39 5.33
CA GLY A 153 -6.39 -15.95 5.40
C GLY A 153 -7.11 -15.27 6.57
N TRP A 154 -8.11 -15.95 7.14
CA TRP A 154 -8.89 -15.48 8.27
C TRP A 154 -8.05 -15.42 9.55
N GLN A 155 -7.61 -14.22 9.93
CA GLN A 155 -6.79 -14.05 11.13
C GLN A 155 -7.63 -14.21 12.40
N GLY A 156 -7.44 -15.34 13.08
CA GLY A 156 -8.08 -15.63 14.38
C GLY A 156 -9.14 -16.74 14.32
N GLY A 157 -9.42 -17.32 13.15
CA GLY A 157 -10.29 -18.49 13.05
C GLY A 157 -9.57 -19.83 13.04
N VAL A 158 -10.37 -20.88 13.19
CA VAL A 158 -9.94 -22.27 13.02
C VAL A 158 -9.41 -22.44 11.59
N GLY A 159 -8.13 -22.79 11.43
CA GLY A 159 -7.49 -22.97 10.13
C GLY A 159 -6.63 -21.80 9.63
N SER A 160 -6.55 -20.68 10.37
CA SER A 160 -5.63 -19.58 10.06
C SER A 160 -4.18 -20.08 9.95
N THR A 161 -3.50 -19.65 8.89
CA THR A 161 -2.05 -19.88 8.71
C THR A 161 -1.21 -18.63 8.93
N VAL A 162 -1.85 -17.51 9.28
CA VAL A 162 -1.20 -16.21 9.43
C VAL A 162 -0.41 -16.19 10.73
N ALA A 163 0.91 -16.13 10.63
CA ALA A 163 1.77 -16.04 11.79
C ALA A 163 1.87 -14.58 12.25
N MET A 164 1.67 -14.36 13.53
CA MET A 164 1.85 -13.03 14.13
C MET A 164 3.33 -12.78 14.40
N GLU A 165 3.89 -11.75 13.78
CA GLU A 165 5.22 -11.28 14.14
C GLU A 165 5.23 -10.72 15.57
N LYS A 166 6.30 -10.99 16.32
CA LYS A 166 6.41 -10.51 17.69
C LYS A 166 6.69 -9.00 17.73
N GLY A 167 5.80 -8.29 18.40
CA GLY A 167 5.91 -6.87 18.75
C GLY A 167 5.31 -5.93 17.71
N ILE A 168 5.07 -4.70 18.17
CA ILE A 168 4.28 -3.69 17.45
C ILE A 168 4.85 -3.40 16.06
N ASN A 169 4.01 -3.45 15.03
CA ASN A 169 4.37 -3.05 13.68
C ASN A 169 4.92 -1.62 13.65
N HIS A 170 5.92 -1.38 12.80
CA HIS A 170 6.42 -0.03 12.53
C HIS A 170 5.54 0.68 11.51
N ASN A 171 5.00 -0.06 10.54
CA ASN A 171 3.93 0.45 9.67
C ASN A 171 2.57 0.19 10.33
N LEU A 172 1.95 1.26 10.81
CA LEU A 172 0.67 1.27 11.53
C LEU A 172 -0.49 1.74 10.65
N ALA A 173 -0.27 1.91 9.35
CA ALA A 173 -1.30 2.35 8.43
C ALA A 173 -2.36 1.28 8.21
N ILE A 174 -3.62 1.67 8.18
CA ILE A 174 -4.76 0.80 7.88
C ILE A 174 -5.55 1.46 6.75
N TYR A 175 -5.88 0.68 5.71
CA TYR A 175 -6.56 1.25 4.55
C TYR A 175 -8.04 1.42 4.87
N GLY A 176 -8.66 2.45 4.29
CA GLY A 176 -10.09 2.73 4.50
C GLY A 176 -10.44 3.30 5.88
N TRP A 177 -9.46 3.48 6.77
CA TRP A 177 -9.68 4.02 8.11
C TRP A 177 -9.56 5.54 8.13
N ASN A 178 -10.39 6.17 8.95
CA ASN A 178 -10.29 7.58 9.30
C ASN A 178 -9.87 7.75 10.78
N LEU A 179 -9.73 9.01 11.23
CA LEU A 179 -9.31 9.32 12.60
C LEU A 179 -10.25 8.74 13.68
N LYS A 180 -11.56 8.65 13.41
CA LYS A 180 -12.52 8.05 14.35
C LYS A 180 -12.23 6.57 14.53
N ASP A 181 -11.98 5.84 13.45
CA ASP A 181 -11.68 4.42 13.52
C ASP A 181 -10.43 4.17 14.37
N ILE A 182 -9.41 5.00 14.17
CA ILE A 182 -8.17 4.93 14.95
C ILE A 182 -8.46 5.04 16.46
N ILE A 183 -9.31 5.99 16.89
CA ILE A 183 -9.63 6.21 18.33
C ILE A 183 -10.65 5.25 18.93
N SER A 184 -11.38 4.48 18.14
CA SER A 184 -12.51 3.68 18.63
C SER A 184 -12.38 2.17 18.45
N LYS A 185 -11.39 1.70 17.68
CA LYS A 185 -11.23 0.28 17.37
C LYS A 185 -9.89 -0.24 17.87
N ASP A 186 -9.89 -1.35 18.61
CA ASP A 186 -8.74 -2.20 18.93
C ASP A 186 -8.82 -3.57 18.25
N ALA A 187 -7.75 -4.37 18.37
CA ALA A 187 -7.73 -5.72 17.81
C ALA A 187 -8.83 -6.64 18.38
N ASP A 188 -9.24 -6.45 19.63
CA ASP A 188 -10.28 -7.26 20.26
C ASP A 188 -11.69 -6.82 19.81
N THR A 189 -11.93 -5.53 19.60
CA THR A 189 -13.17 -5.02 18.99
C THR A 189 -13.28 -5.45 17.54
N LEU A 190 -12.18 -5.41 16.78
CA LEU A 190 -12.17 -5.89 15.38
C LEU A 190 -12.53 -7.37 15.30
N ARG A 191 -11.94 -8.21 16.16
CA ARG A 191 -12.29 -9.65 16.21
C ARG A 191 -13.77 -9.88 16.49
N LYS A 192 -14.39 -9.10 17.37
CA LYS A 192 -15.83 -9.18 17.64
C LYS A 192 -16.66 -8.73 16.44
N GLU A 193 -16.26 -7.65 15.77
CA GLU A 193 -16.96 -7.12 14.61
C GLU A 193 -16.95 -8.12 13.44
N ILE A 194 -15.83 -8.78 13.19
CA ILE A 194 -15.67 -9.64 12.02
C ILE A 194 -16.35 -11.02 12.19
N GLN A 195 -16.60 -11.50 13.43
CA GLN A 195 -17.26 -12.79 13.69
C GLN A 195 -18.73 -12.92 13.22
N ALA A 196 -19.32 -11.86 12.67
CA ALA A 196 -20.65 -11.89 12.09
C ALA A 196 -20.59 -11.56 10.58
N PRO A 197 -20.07 -12.47 9.73
CA PRO A 197 -20.22 -12.34 8.28
C PRO A 197 -21.68 -12.61 7.90
N THR A 198 -22.21 -11.78 7.02
CA THR A 198 -23.52 -11.99 6.39
C THR A 198 -23.30 -12.52 4.98
N ASP A 199 -23.82 -13.70 4.67
CA ASP A 199 -23.75 -14.22 3.31
C ASP A 199 -24.61 -13.35 2.37
N HIS A 200 -23.97 -12.71 1.40
CA HIS A 200 -24.60 -11.82 0.44
C HIS A 200 -24.50 -12.40 -0.97
N LEU A 201 -25.60 -13.02 -1.43
CA LEU A 201 -25.77 -13.62 -2.76
C LEU A 201 -25.36 -12.74 -3.97
N LEU A 202 -25.24 -11.42 -3.80
CA LEU A 202 -24.91 -10.44 -4.84
C LEU A 202 -23.63 -9.64 -4.57
N ARG A 203 -23.03 -9.72 -3.38
CA ARG A 203 -21.87 -8.91 -3.00
C ARG A 203 -20.73 -9.79 -2.50
N GLN A 204 -20.06 -10.45 -3.43
CA GLN A 204 -18.91 -11.34 -3.17
C GLN A 204 -17.60 -10.57 -2.99
N ILE A 205 -17.63 -9.43 -2.31
CA ILE A 205 -16.41 -8.74 -1.88
C ILE A 205 -16.26 -9.05 -0.40
N VAL A 206 -15.06 -9.43 0.02
CA VAL A 206 -14.74 -9.72 1.42
C VAL A 206 -15.38 -8.68 2.34
N GLU A 207 -16.28 -9.14 3.21
CA GLU A 207 -16.94 -8.26 4.15
C GLU A 207 -15.93 -7.73 5.17
N LYS A 208 -16.08 -6.45 5.56
CA LYS A 208 -15.23 -5.81 6.57
C LYS A 208 -13.73 -5.98 6.25
N ALA A 209 -13.38 -5.97 4.96
CA ALA A 209 -12.02 -6.21 4.51
C ALA A 209 -10.99 -5.25 5.15
N SER A 210 -11.39 -4.00 5.44
CA SER A 210 -10.56 -3.04 6.16
C SER A 210 -10.31 -3.46 7.61
N GLU A 211 -11.28 -4.07 8.27
CA GLU A 211 -11.17 -4.62 9.62
C GLU A 211 -10.29 -5.87 9.61
N HIS A 212 -10.43 -6.76 8.63
CA HIS A 212 -9.52 -7.91 8.45
C HIS A 212 -8.06 -7.44 8.31
N ALA A 213 -7.82 -6.41 7.49
CA ALA A 213 -6.49 -5.84 7.34
C ALA A 213 -6.04 -5.05 8.58
N GLY A 214 -6.95 -4.37 9.26
CA GLY A 214 -6.70 -3.68 10.52
C GLY A 214 -6.29 -4.65 11.62
N LEU A 215 -6.83 -5.86 11.65
CA LEU A 215 -6.44 -6.89 12.60
C LEU A 215 -4.98 -7.30 12.39
N ARG A 216 -4.48 -7.38 11.15
CA ARG A 216 -3.06 -7.66 10.88
C ARG A 216 -2.12 -6.58 11.43
N VAL A 217 -2.61 -5.35 11.53
CA VAL A 217 -1.86 -4.22 12.07
C VAL A 217 -1.96 -4.18 13.59
N LEU A 218 -3.17 -4.10 14.13
CA LEU A 218 -3.43 -3.82 15.54
C LEU A 218 -3.16 -4.99 16.45
N ASP A 219 -3.26 -6.22 15.95
CA ASP A 219 -3.05 -7.41 16.76
C ASP A 219 -1.57 -7.56 17.17
N SER A 220 -0.65 -6.87 16.46
CA SER A 220 0.75 -6.71 16.87
C SER A 220 0.93 -5.81 18.10
N ALA A 221 -0.06 -4.99 18.42
CA ALA A 221 -0.07 -4.05 19.52
C ALA A 221 -0.82 -4.66 20.72
N ARG A 222 -0.11 -5.47 21.51
CA ARG A 222 -0.63 -6.08 22.75
C ARG A 222 0.30 -5.80 23.94
N ASP A 223 -0.29 -5.68 25.13
CA ASP A 223 0.47 -5.55 26.38
C ASP A 223 1.06 -6.89 26.84
N SER A 224 1.75 -6.89 27.99
CA SER A 224 2.34 -8.10 28.57
C SER A 224 1.33 -9.14 29.04
N GLN A 225 0.05 -8.77 29.18
CA GLN A 225 -1.06 -9.65 29.52
C GLN A 225 -1.82 -10.13 28.27
N GLY A 226 -1.39 -9.71 27.07
CA GLY A 226 -2.02 -10.06 25.81
C GLY A 226 -3.28 -9.24 25.49
N LYS A 227 -3.56 -8.17 26.24
CA LYS A 227 -4.68 -7.27 25.95
C LYS A 227 -4.34 -6.36 24.77
N ALA A 228 -5.30 -6.15 23.86
CA ALA A 228 -5.12 -5.24 22.74
C ALA A 228 -4.86 -3.81 23.22
N LEU A 229 -3.98 -3.10 22.51
CA LEU A 229 -3.66 -1.71 22.73
C LEU A 229 -4.30 -0.87 21.61
N THR A 230 -5.41 -0.16 21.85
CA THR A 230 -5.78 1.06 21.08
C THR A 230 -6.58 2.05 21.95
N PRO A 231 -6.96 3.25 21.47
CA PRO A 231 -6.39 4.46 22.06
C PRO A 231 -7.28 4.92 23.20
N VAL A 232 -6.58 5.40 24.23
CA VAL A 232 -7.08 5.92 25.49
C VAL A 232 -7.45 4.84 26.52
#